data_AF-A0A602YIR9-F1
#
_entry.id   AF-A0A602YIR9-F1
#
_cell.length_a   1.000
_cell.length_b   1.000
_cell.length_c   1.000
_cell.angle_alpha   90.00
_cell.angle_beta   90.00
_cell.angle_gamma   90.00
#
_symmetry.space_group_name_H-M   'P 1'
#
loop_
_entity.id
_entity.type
_entity.pdbx_description
1 polymer ?
#
loop_
_entity_poly.entity_id
_entity_poly.type
_entity_poly.pdbx_seq_one_letter_code
_entity_poly.pdbx_strand_id
1 'polypeptide(L)'
;YEPFEFYLSDDNSDVIEVPAGFVTDLATIPRIFWAFMPPDGKYAKAAIIHDYLYDNALRTKQEADRIFLDGMKVLGVPRWKRTIMYWAVRLFGRGNYRRRQQTA
;
A
#
# COMPACT_ATOMS: atom_id res chain seq x y z
N TYR A 1 8.65 15.33 -3.20
CA TYR A 1 8.27 14.15 -4.01
C TYR A 1 7.30 14.62 -5.07
N GLU A 2 7.60 14.33 -6.34
CA GLU A 2 6.73 14.60 -7.50
C GLU A 2 5.45 13.75 -7.43
N PRO A 3 4.34 14.21 -8.05
CA PRO A 3 3.12 13.40 -8.15
C PRO A 3 3.40 12.14 -8.98
N PHE A 4 2.73 11.03 -8.65
CA PHE A 4 2.80 9.83 -9.47
C PHE A 4 1.47 9.07 -9.48
N GLU A 5 1.20 8.46 -10.62
CA GLU A 5 0.00 7.68 -10.89
C GLU A 5 0.31 6.19 -10.78
N PHE A 6 -0.63 5.42 -10.23
CA PHE A 6 -0.55 3.97 -10.22
C PHE A 6 -1.74 3.37 -10.95
N TYR A 7 -1.43 2.69 -12.06
CA TYR A 7 -2.39 1.98 -12.88
C TYR A 7 -2.59 0.57 -12.31
N LEU A 8 -3.80 0.28 -11.87
CA LEU A 8 -4.21 -1.01 -11.30
C LEU A 8 -4.57 -2.05 -12.37
N SER A 9 -4.85 -1.58 -13.59
CA SER A 9 -5.24 -2.40 -14.74
C SER A 9 -4.41 -2.02 -15.97
N ASP A 10 -4.15 -3.00 -16.82
CA ASP A 10 -3.36 -2.83 -18.05
C ASP A 10 -4.07 -1.93 -19.09
N ASP A 11 -5.38 -1.69 -18.92
CA ASP A 11 -6.21 -0.85 -19.79
C ASP A 11 -6.34 0.60 -19.29
N ASN A 12 -5.60 0.98 -18.26
CA ASN A 12 -5.63 2.29 -17.61
C ASN A 12 -7.03 2.73 -17.09
N SER A 13 -7.99 1.82 -16.95
CA SER A 13 -9.34 2.15 -16.47
C SER A 13 -9.41 2.37 -14.96
N ASP A 14 -8.46 1.82 -14.20
CA ASP A 14 -8.38 1.96 -12.74
C ASP A 14 -7.05 2.60 -12.33
N VAL A 15 -7.10 3.89 -11.97
CA VAL A 15 -5.92 4.71 -11.63
C VAL A 15 -6.06 5.27 -10.21
N ILE A 16 -4.99 5.15 -9.43
CA ILE A 16 -4.84 5.85 -8.15
C ILE A 16 -3.83 6.98 -8.34
N GLU A 17 -4.29 8.21 -8.24
CA GLU A 17 -3.45 9.40 -8.22
C GLU A 17 -3.06 9.73 -6.78
N VAL A 18 -1.76 9.74 -6.50
CA VAL A 18 -1.23 10.20 -5.20
C VAL A 18 -0.73 11.64 -5.39
N PRO A 19 -1.31 12.62 -4.67
CA PRO A 19 -0.91 14.02 -4.81
C PRO A 19 0.52 14.24 -4.35
N ALA A 20 1.21 15.16 -5.02
CA ALA A 20 2.54 15.61 -4.62
C ALA A 20 2.49 16.15 -3.18
N GLY A 21 3.42 15.71 -2.34
CA GLY A 21 3.47 16.12 -0.93
C GLY A 21 2.65 15.26 0.03
N PHE A 22 2.04 14.15 -0.42
CA PHE A 22 1.52 13.15 0.51
C PHE A 22 2.64 12.64 1.43
N VAL A 23 2.44 12.81 2.74
CA VAL A 23 3.39 12.38 3.76
C VAL A 23 3.02 10.96 4.17
N THR A 24 3.83 9.99 3.72
CA THR A 24 3.78 8.61 4.20
C THR A 24 4.66 8.49 5.43
N ASP A 25 4.16 7.84 6.48
CA ASP A 25 4.96 7.49 7.65
C ASP A 25 5.34 6.00 7.67
N LEU A 26 4.94 5.24 6.63
CA LEU A 26 5.06 3.79 6.53
C LEU A 26 4.52 3.06 7.78
N ALA A 27 3.66 3.71 8.58
CA ALA A 27 3.25 3.21 9.89
C ALA A 27 2.32 2.01 9.79
N THR A 28 1.67 1.81 8.63
CA THR A 28 0.88 0.62 8.35
C THR A 28 1.75 -0.65 8.36
N ILE A 29 3.04 -0.51 8.07
CA ILE A 29 4.00 -1.60 8.15
C ILE A 29 4.60 -1.64 9.56
N PRO A 30 4.43 -2.74 10.32
CA PRO A 30 4.94 -2.81 11.69
C PRO A 30 6.46 -2.54 11.74
N ARG A 31 6.88 -1.65 12.65
CA ARG A 31 8.26 -1.18 12.78
C ARG A 31 9.31 -2.29 12.90
N ILE A 32 8.93 -3.45 13.45
CA ILE A 32 9.82 -4.63 13.51
C ILE A 32 10.31 -5.08 12.13
N PHE A 33 9.53 -4.82 11.08
CA PHE A 33 9.92 -5.16 9.73
C PHE A 33 10.85 -4.11 9.09
N TRP A 34 10.92 -2.88 9.61
CA TRP A 34 11.75 -1.79 9.04
C TRP A 34 13.24 -2.15 8.98
N ALA A 35 13.73 -3.00 9.87
CA ALA A 35 15.10 -3.53 9.82
C ALA A 35 15.41 -4.31 8.52
N PHE A 36 14.39 -4.84 7.84
CA PHE A 36 14.51 -5.63 6.60
C PHE A 36 14.08 -4.83 5.34
N MET A 37 13.73 -3.57 5.56
CA MET A 37 12.98 -2.70 4.67
C MET A 37 13.57 -1.30 4.76
N PRO A 38 14.70 -1.07 4.08
CA PRO A 38 15.28 0.26 4.02
C PRO A 38 14.32 1.18 3.22
N PRO A 39 14.02 2.40 3.70
CA PRO A 39 12.97 3.26 3.14
C PRO A 39 13.17 3.67 1.67
N ASP A 40 14.39 3.55 1.16
CA ASP A 40 14.81 3.67 -0.24
C ASP A 40 14.62 2.37 -1.07
N GLY A 41 14.02 1.35 -0.47
CA GLY A 41 13.80 0.05 -1.07
C GLY A 41 12.78 0.08 -2.22
N LYS A 42 12.90 -0.91 -3.13
CA LYS A 42 12.03 -1.08 -4.32
C LYS A 42 10.52 -1.05 -4.04
N TYR A 43 10.07 -1.22 -2.79
CA TYR A 43 8.67 -1.22 -2.40
C TYR A 43 8.13 0.16 -1.98
N ALA A 44 8.96 1.20 -1.91
CA ALA A 44 8.57 2.52 -1.38
C ALA A 44 7.35 3.11 -2.10
N LYS A 45 7.31 3.03 -3.45
CA LYS A 45 6.15 3.47 -4.24
C LYS A 45 4.87 2.70 -3.88
N ALA A 46 4.98 1.38 -3.70
CA ALA A 46 3.84 0.56 -3.30
C ALA A 46 3.35 0.91 -1.89
N ALA A 47 4.27 1.22 -0.97
CA ALA A 47 3.92 1.60 0.40
C ALA A 47 3.24 2.97 0.46
N ILE A 48 3.68 3.94 -0.35
CA ILE A 48 3.01 5.25 -0.47
C ILE A 48 1.56 5.09 -0.93
N ILE A 49 1.31 4.28 -1.97
CA ILE A 49 -0.05 4.02 -2.45
C ILE A 49 -0.89 3.34 -1.36
N HIS A 50 -0.29 2.36 -0.67
CA HIS A 50 -0.96 1.63 0.41
C HIS A 50 -1.40 2.56 1.54
N ASP A 51 -0.52 3.43 2.02
CA ASP A 51 -0.82 4.43 3.05
C ASP A 51 -1.88 5.41 2.56
N TYR A 52 -1.79 5.90 1.32
CA TYR A 52 -2.80 6.79 0.73
C TYR A 52 -4.18 6.15 0.69
N LEU A 53 -4.28 4.88 0.31
CA LEU A 53 -5.51 4.10 0.32
C LEU A 53 -6.05 3.84 1.73
N TYR A 54 -5.16 3.67 2.70
CA TYR A 54 -5.49 3.43 4.11
C TYR A 54 -6.01 4.67 4.82
N ASP A 55 -5.39 5.82 4.60
CA ASP A 55 -5.74 7.09 5.25
C ASP A 55 -7.07 7.64 4.75
N ASN A 56 -7.27 7.57 3.43
CA ASN A 56 -8.46 8.09 2.75
C ASN A 56 -9.60 7.07 2.64
N ALA A 57 -9.35 5.81 3.05
CA ALA A 57 -10.30 4.70 2.94
C ALA A 57 -10.96 4.56 1.55
N LEU A 58 -10.20 4.82 0.48
CA LEU A 58 -10.69 4.87 -0.91
C LEU A 58 -11.18 3.51 -1.39
N ARG A 59 -10.53 2.44 -0.93
CA ARG A 59 -10.88 1.03 -1.21
C ARG A 59 -11.13 0.28 0.08
N THR A 60 -11.55 -0.97 0.03
CA THR A 60 -11.58 -1.80 1.24
C THR A 60 -10.16 -2.07 1.73
N LYS A 61 -10.00 -2.34 3.03
CA LYS A 61 -8.71 -2.79 3.60
C LYS A 61 -8.10 -3.94 2.79
N GLN A 62 -8.97 -4.87 2.36
CA GLN A 62 -8.54 -6.07 1.68
C GLN A 62 -7.98 -5.77 0.28
N GLU A 63 -8.62 -4.86 -0.44
CA GLU A 63 -8.16 -4.40 -1.75
C GLU A 63 -6.87 -3.59 -1.61
N ALA A 64 -6.77 -2.68 -0.63
CA ALA A 64 -5.55 -1.92 -0.40
C ALA A 64 -4.36 -2.85 -0.12
N ASP A 65 -4.52 -3.85 0.74
CA ASP A 65 -3.49 -4.86 1.01
C ASP A 65 -3.11 -5.65 -0.26
N ARG A 66 -4.08 -5.94 -1.14
CA ARG A 66 -3.84 -6.63 -2.43
C ARG A 66 -3.05 -5.75 -3.40
N ILE A 67 -3.44 -4.49 -3.54
CA ILE A 67 -2.78 -3.48 -4.38
C ILE A 67 -1.32 -3.31 -3.94
N PHE A 68 -1.06 -3.32 -2.63
CA PHE A 68 0.29 -3.30 -2.10
C PHE A 68 1.13 -4.51 -2.53
N LEU A 69 0.55 -5.72 -2.46
CA LEU A 69 1.19 -6.95 -2.92
C LEU A 69 1.50 -6.92 -4.42
N ASP A 70 0.56 -6.44 -5.23
CA ASP A 70 0.70 -6.35 -6.68
C ASP A 70 1.69 -5.25 -7.08
N GLY A 71 1.68 -4.10 -6.41
CA GLY A 71 2.70 -3.06 -6.57
C GLY A 71 4.11 -3.57 -6.26
N MET A 72 4.28 -4.34 -5.18
CA MET A 72 5.55 -5.00 -4.88
C MET A 72 5.95 -6.03 -5.95
N LYS A 73 4.98 -6.73 -6.56
CA LYS A 73 5.25 -7.67 -7.66
C LYS A 73 5.78 -6.94 -8.90
N VAL A 74 5.15 -5.83 -9.28
CA VAL A 74 5.57 -5.01 -10.43
C VAL A 74 6.95 -4.41 -10.20
N LEU A 75 7.23 -3.96 -8.97
CA LEU A 75 8.53 -3.40 -8.58
C LEU A 75 9.64 -4.45 -8.41
N GLY A 76 9.37 -5.72 -8.71
CA GLY A 76 10.35 -6.80 -8.68
C GLY A 76 10.80 -7.19 -7.27
N VAL A 77 9.96 -6.97 -6.25
CA VAL A 77 10.24 -7.42 -4.88
C VAL A 77 10.16 -8.95 -4.82
N PRO A 78 11.17 -9.64 -4.24
CA PRO A 78 11.17 -11.09 -4.13
C PRO A 78 9.89 -11.65 -3.50
N ARG A 79 9.41 -12.78 -4.02
CA ARG A 79 8.12 -13.38 -3.67
C ARG A 79 7.98 -13.65 -2.17
N TRP A 80 9.03 -14.11 -1.51
CA TRP A 80 9.03 -14.35 -0.06
C TRP A 80 8.87 -13.04 0.74
N LYS A 81 9.59 -11.98 0.34
CA LYS A 81 9.57 -10.68 1.03
C LYS A 81 8.19 -10.03 0.93
N ARG A 82 7.61 -9.95 -0.28
CA ARG A 82 6.28 -9.37 -0.47
C ARG A 82 5.17 -10.14 0.24
N THR A 83 5.29 -11.47 0.37
CA THR A 83 4.33 -12.29 1.12
C THR A 83 4.36 -11.97 2.61
N ILE A 84 5.55 -11.85 3.20
CA ILE A 84 5.70 -11.44 4.62
C ILE A 84 5.08 -10.05 4.83
N MET A 85 5.41 -9.10 3.95
CA MET A 85 4.87 -7.73 4.02
C MET A 85 3.35 -7.68 3.88
N TYR A 86 2.79 -8.46 2.95
CA TYR A 86 1.34 -8.59 2.78
C TYR A 86 0.65 -9.10 4.04
N TRP A 87 1.16 -10.19 4.65
CA TRP A 87 0.57 -10.72 5.88
C TRP A 87 0.73 -9.77 7.06
N ALA A 88 1.85 -9.03 7.14
CA ALA A 88 2.06 -8.02 8.16
C ALA A 88 0.97 -6.94 8.11
N VAL A 89 0.71 -6.34 6.94
CA VAL A 89 -0.35 -5.32 6.80
C VAL A 89 -1.76 -5.93 6.92
N ARG A 90 -1.95 -7.18 6.48
CA ARG A 90 -3.23 -7.89 6.58
C ARG A 90 -3.67 -8.07 8.04
N LEU A 91 -2.72 -8.47 8.90
CA LEU A 91 -2.98 -8.80 10.31
C LEU A 91 -2.87 -7.59 11.24
N PHE A 92 -1.93 -6.69 10.98
CA PHE A 92 -1.60 -5.59 11.89
C PHE A 92 -1.95 -4.20 11.35
N GLY A 93 -2.24 -4.08 10.06
CA GLY A 93 -2.62 -2.81 9.43
C GLY A 93 -3.90 -2.25 10.05
N ARG A 94 -3.80 -1.06 10.63
CA ARG A 94 -4.91 -0.28 11.17
C ARG A 94 -5.07 0.96 10.29
N GLY A 95 -6.20 1.08 9.60
CA GLY A 95 -6.54 2.25 8.79
C GLY A 95 -7.91 2.82 9.17
N ASN A 96 -8.35 3.87 8.49
CA ASN A 96 -9.65 4.53 8.71
C ASN A 96 -10.87 3.71 8.26
N TYR A 97 -10.75 2.38 8.18
CA TYR A 97 -11.81 1.45 7.79
C TYR A 97 -12.89 1.22 8.86
N ARG A 98 -12.78 1.90 10.02
CA ARG A 98 -13.62 1.69 11.21
C ARG A 98 -15.11 2.04 11.03
N ARG A 99 -15.53 2.57 9.87
CA ARG A 99 -16.89 3.07 9.64
C ARG A 99 -17.52 2.72 8.27
N ARG A 100 -16.99 1.75 7.52
CA ARG A 100 -17.57 1.32 6.21
C ARG A 100 -18.21 -0.08 6.20
N GLN A 101 -18.27 -0.78 7.35
CA GLN A 101 -18.81 -2.15 7.43
C GLN A 101 -20.32 -2.23 7.78
N GLN A 102 -21.10 -1.16 7.64
CA GLN A 102 -22.53 -1.17 8.03
C GLN A 102 -23.54 -1.05 6.87
N THR A 103 -23.12 -1.10 5.61
CA THR A 103 -24.07 -1.14 4.50
C THR A 103 -23.58 -2.07 3.39
N ALA A 104 -23.97 -3.33 3.50
CA ALA A 104 -24.30 -4.21 2.39
C ALA A 104 -25.28 -5.26 2.91
#